data_AF-A0A820M2T4-F1
#
_entry.id   AF-A0A820M2T4-F1
#
_cell.length_a   1.000
_cell.length_b   1.000
_cell.length_c   1.000
_cell.angle_alpha   90.00
_cell.angle_beta   90.00
_cell.angle_gamma   90.00
#
_symmetry.space_group_name_H-M   'P 1'
#
loop_
_entity.id
_entity.type
_entity.pdbx_description
1 polymer ?
#
loop_
_entity_poly.entity_id
_entity_poly.type
_entity_poly.pdbx_seq_one_letter_code
_entity_poly.pdbx_strand_id
1 'polypeptide(L)'
;MPTSFDAEHGRLREDSARESNWKRWGPYLAERQWGTVREDYSDTGDCWTYFPHDHARSRAYRWGEDGLLGFTDRECRLCFSLSLWNEKDSILKERLFGLTGPEGNHGEDVKELYYYLDSTPTHSYFKSLYKYPQNEYPYQQLIEENRSRSKE
;
A
#
# COMPACT_ATOMS: atom_id res chain seq x y z
N MET A 1 8.45 -1.94 39.67
CA MET A 1 8.43 -0.81 38.72
C MET A 1 7.04 -0.19 38.76
N PRO A 2 6.88 1.12 38.93
CA PRO A 2 5.55 1.72 38.81
C PRO A 2 5.12 1.54 37.35
N THR A 3 4.01 0.84 37.12
CA THR A 3 3.29 0.83 35.85
C THR A 3 2.75 2.24 35.62
N SER A 4 3.58 3.09 35.04
CA SER A 4 3.12 4.34 34.43
C SER A 4 2.08 3.95 33.40
N PHE A 5 0.81 4.13 33.73
CA PHE A 5 -0.29 4.03 32.78
C PHE A 5 -0.18 5.21 31.83
N ASP A 6 0.62 5.02 30.77
CA ASP A 6 0.64 5.97 29.67
C ASP A 6 -0.73 5.98 28.96
N ALA A 7 -0.92 6.99 28.11
CA ALA A 7 -2.18 7.16 27.38
C ALA A 7 -2.53 5.92 26.54
N GLU A 8 -1.53 5.22 26.00
CA GLU A 8 -1.75 4.04 25.17
C GLU A 8 -2.28 2.85 25.99
N HIS A 9 -1.74 2.61 27.17
CA HIS A 9 -2.29 1.60 28.09
C HIS A 9 -3.71 1.96 28.56
N GLY A 10 -4.07 3.25 28.61
CA GLY A 10 -5.44 3.70 28.79
C GLY A 10 -6.34 3.26 27.62
N ARG A 11 -5.97 3.64 26.40
CA ARG A 11 -6.69 3.28 25.17
C ARG A 11 -6.86 1.78 24.99
N LEU A 12 -5.81 1.01 25.27
CA LEU A 12 -5.86 -0.45 25.19
C LEU A 12 -6.82 -1.08 26.20
N ARG A 13 -6.97 -0.49 27.39
CA ARG A 13 -7.95 -0.94 28.38
C ARG A 13 -9.38 -0.62 27.94
N GLU A 14 -9.62 0.60 27.47
CA GLU A 14 -10.93 0.99 26.93
C GLU A 14 -11.33 0.13 25.71
N ASP A 15 -10.38 -0.18 24.82
CA ASP A 15 -10.58 -1.08 23.66
C ASP A 15 -10.92 -2.51 24.12
N SER A 16 -10.18 -3.04 25.09
CA SER A 16 -10.42 -4.37 25.65
C SER A 16 -11.76 -4.48 26.38
N ALA A 17 -12.15 -3.42 27.10
CA ALA A 17 -13.44 -3.30 27.78
C ALA A 17 -14.60 -2.98 26.82
N ARG A 18 -14.32 -2.71 25.53
CA ARG A 18 -15.27 -2.28 24.51
C ARG A 18 -16.00 -0.96 24.83
N GLU A 19 -15.34 -0.08 25.59
CA GLU A 19 -15.83 1.26 25.90
C GLU A 19 -15.57 2.23 24.74
N SER A 20 -14.44 2.05 24.05
CA SER A 20 -14.01 2.84 22.90
C SER A 20 -13.44 1.91 21.83
N ASN A 21 -13.76 2.12 20.55
CA ASN A 21 -13.24 1.29 19.46
C ASN A 21 -11.97 1.92 18.87
N TRP A 22 -10.89 1.91 19.64
CA TRP A 22 -9.65 2.59 19.28
C TRP A 22 -9.02 2.02 18.00
N LYS A 23 -9.14 0.71 17.78
CA LYS A 23 -8.64 0.03 16.56
C LYS A 23 -9.65 0.05 15.41
N ARG A 24 -10.64 0.94 15.44
CA ARG A 24 -11.61 1.06 14.33
C ARG A 24 -10.93 1.55 13.06
N TRP A 25 -9.98 2.46 13.20
CA TRP A 25 -9.30 3.11 12.09
C TRP A 25 -7.79 2.91 12.21
N GLY A 26 -7.11 2.76 11.08
CA GLY A 26 -5.67 2.54 11.07
C GLY A 26 -5.12 2.41 9.65
N PRO A 27 -3.81 2.16 9.53
CA PRO A 27 -3.14 1.91 8.25
C PRO A 27 -3.42 0.49 7.75
N TYR A 28 -4.71 0.18 7.55
CA TYR A 28 -5.16 -1.14 7.08
C TYR A 28 -5.30 -1.20 5.56
N LEU A 29 -5.16 -0.06 4.87
CA LEU A 29 -5.21 0.02 3.42
C LEU A 29 -3.87 -0.46 2.86
N ALA A 30 -3.93 -1.28 1.81
CA ALA A 30 -2.72 -1.75 1.16
C ALA A 30 -2.10 -0.63 0.32
N GLU A 31 -0.77 -0.60 0.24
CA GLU A 31 -0.04 0.38 -0.59
C GLU A 31 -0.11 0.05 -2.10
N ARG A 32 -0.57 -1.16 -2.43
CA ARG A 32 -0.62 -1.78 -3.77
C ARG A 32 -1.61 -2.96 -3.76
N GLN A 33 -2.49 -3.07 -4.76
CA GLN A 33 -3.34 -4.26 -4.95
C GLN A 33 -3.59 -4.68 -6.42
N TRP A 34 -2.73 -4.29 -7.37
CA TRP A 34 -2.78 -4.87 -8.72
C TRP A 34 -2.09 -6.23 -8.78
N GLY A 35 -2.40 -7.03 -9.81
CA GLY A 35 -1.84 -8.38 -9.97
C GLY A 35 -2.38 -9.42 -8.98
N THR A 36 -3.57 -9.21 -8.41
CA THR A 36 -4.11 -10.08 -7.35
C THR A 36 -5.09 -11.12 -7.91
N VAL A 37 -5.07 -12.33 -7.35
CA VAL A 37 -5.96 -13.45 -7.74
C VAL A 37 -7.45 -13.09 -7.59
N ARG A 38 -7.80 -12.24 -6.62
CA ARG A 38 -9.20 -11.84 -6.39
C ARG A 38 -9.74 -10.89 -7.47
N GLU A 39 -8.86 -10.14 -8.12
CA GLU A 39 -9.21 -9.21 -9.20
C GLU A 39 -9.04 -9.81 -10.60
N ASP A 40 -8.75 -11.10 -10.67
CA ASP A 40 -8.64 -11.85 -11.92
C ASP A 40 -10.02 -12.26 -12.44
N TYR A 41 -10.38 -11.70 -13.59
CA TYR A 41 -11.56 -12.08 -14.35
C TYR A 41 -11.17 -12.52 -15.77
N SER A 42 -9.91 -12.91 -15.98
CA SER A 42 -9.46 -13.52 -17.23
C SER A 42 -10.03 -14.92 -17.38
N ASP A 43 -10.22 -15.35 -18.63
CA ASP A 43 -10.69 -16.71 -18.93
C ASP A 43 -9.64 -17.79 -18.59
N THR A 44 -8.39 -17.38 -18.39
CA THR A 44 -7.22 -18.27 -18.23
C THR A 44 -6.69 -18.34 -16.79
N GLY A 45 -7.18 -17.50 -15.88
CA GLY A 45 -6.64 -17.42 -14.51
C GLY A 45 -5.26 -16.75 -14.43
N ASP A 46 -4.95 -15.82 -15.34
CA ASP A 46 -3.69 -15.06 -15.34
C ASP A 46 -3.85 -13.72 -14.62
N CYS A 47 -3.82 -13.77 -13.29
CA CYS A 47 -3.99 -12.60 -12.44
C CYS A 47 -2.88 -11.54 -12.62
N TRP A 48 -1.67 -11.97 -13.00
CA TRP A 48 -0.50 -11.10 -13.07
C TRP A 48 -0.55 -10.16 -14.28
N THR A 49 -1.08 -10.63 -15.41
CA THR A 49 -1.19 -9.83 -16.63
C THR A 49 -2.57 -9.20 -16.81
N TYR A 50 -3.63 -9.83 -16.27
CA TYR A 50 -5.00 -9.34 -16.40
C TYR A 50 -5.24 -7.99 -15.71
N PHE A 51 -4.64 -7.81 -14.52
CA PHE A 51 -4.78 -6.58 -13.75
C PHE A 51 -3.42 -5.90 -13.50
N PRO A 52 -2.85 -5.24 -14.51
CA PRO A 52 -1.55 -4.56 -14.41
C PRO A 52 -1.65 -3.23 -13.64
N HIS A 53 -0.48 -2.68 -13.28
CA HIS A 53 -0.37 -1.36 -12.64
C HIS A 53 -1.08 -0.25 -13.43
N ASP A 54 -1.09 -0.32 -14.77
CA ASP A 54 -1.74 0.70 -15.60
C ASP A 54 -3.26 0.72 -15.44
N HIS A 55 -3.88 -0.43 -15.16
CA HIS A 55 -5.32 -0.50 -14.86
C HIS A 55 -5.61 -0.04 -13.42
N ALA A 56 -4.68 -0.27 -12.48
CA ALA A 56 -4.82 0.03 -11.06
C ALA A 56 -5.24 1.49 -10.79
N ARG A 57 -4.80 2.43 -11.63
CA ARG A 57 -5.14 3.86 -11.48
C ARG A 57 -6.52 4.27 -11.99
N SER A 58 -7.17 3.43 -12.79
CA SER A 58 -8.38 3.80 -13.54
C SER A 58 -9.48 2.75 -13.44
N ARG A 59 -9.33 1.74 -12.58
CA ARG A 59 -10.28 0.65 -12.39
C ARG A 59 -10.80 0.69 -10.96
N ALA A 60 -12.11 0.55 -10.81
CA ALA A 60 -12.73 0.28 -9.51
C ALA A 60 -12.48 -1.18 -9.12
N TYR A 61 -12.03 -1.39 -7.89
CA TYR A 61 -11.72 -2.72 -7.37
C TYR A 61 -13.00 -3.31 -6.77
N ARG A 62 -13.10 -4.65 -6.75
CA ARG A 62 -14.26 -5.36 -6.18
C ARG A 62 -13.96 -5.95 -4.81
N TRP A 63 -12.71 -6.36 -4.58
CA TRP A 63 -12.33 -7.14 -3.40
C TRP A 63 -11.32 -6.47 -2.48
N GLY A 64 -11.02 -5.19 -2.73
CA GLY A 64 -10.11 -4.40 -1.92
C GLY A 64 -9.96 -2.98 -2.48
N GLU A 65 -8.98 -2.25 -1.95
CA GLU A 65 -8.57 -0.92 -2.39
C GLU A 65 -7.08 -0.76 -2.09
N ASP A 66 -6.43 0.17 -2.78
CA ASP A 66 -5.05 0.59 -2.46
C ASP A 66 -4.90 2.10 -2.35
N GLY A 67 -3.84 2.53 -1.66
CA GLY A 67 -3.55 3.94 -1.49
C GLY A 67 -2.23 4.18 -0.77
N LEU A 68 -1.48 5.18 -1.24
CA LEU A 68 -0.19 5.57 -0.70
C LEU A 68 -0.35 6.13 0.72
N LEU A 69 0.32 5.48 1.67
CA LEU A 69 0.24 5.76 3.10
C LEU A 69 -1.22 5.80 3.59
N GLY A 70 -1.99 4.84 3.10
CA GLY A 70 -3.43 4.80 3.24
C GLY A 70 -3.93 4.58 4.67
N PHE A 71 -5.08 5.17 4.98
CA PHE A 71 -5.77 5.06 6.25
C PHE A 71 -7.25 4.73 6.01
N THR A 72 -7.76 3.73 6.71
CA THR A 72 -9.14 3.27 6.51
C THR A 72 -9.73 2.75 7.81
N ASP A 73 -11.06 2.63 7.85
CA ASP A 73 -11.68 1.81 8.87
C ASP A 73 -11.31 0.33 8.63
N ARG A 74 -11.30 -0.48 9.69
CA ARG A 74 -10.86 -1.90 9.68
C ARG A 74 -11.61 -2.81 8.70
N GLU A 75 -12.72 -2.33 8.15
CA GLU A 75 -13.56 -3.05 7.18
C GLU A 75 -13.39 -2.51 5.75
N CYS A 76 -12.45 -1.58 5.53
CA CYS A 76 -12.12 -1.01 4.22
C CYS A 76 -13.32 -0.35 3.51
N ARG A 77 -14.22 0.27 4.28
CA ARG A 77 -15.44 0.91 3.77
C ARG A 77 -15.21 2.38 3.41
N LEU A 78 -14.34 3.06 4.15
CA LEU A 78 -13.95 4.43 3.85
C LEU A 78 -12.42 4.55 3.90
N CYS A 79 -11.85 4.77 2.72
CA CYS A 79 -10.42 4.84 2.51
C CYS A 79 -9.97 6.29 2.29
N PHE A 80 -8.85 6.65 2.91
CA PHE A 80 -8.13 7.89 2.68
C PHE A 80 -6.70 7.55 2.27
N SER A 81 -6.14 8.32 1.34
CA SER A 81 -4.76 8.15 0.89
C SER A 81 -4.18 9.48 0.45
N LEU A 82 -2.86 9.52 0.27
CA LEU A 82 -2.17 10.67 -0.31
C LEU A 82 -2.02 10.48 -1.82
N SER A 83 -2.37 11.53 -2.57
CA SER A 83 -2.06 11.64 -4.00
C SER A 83 -1.11 12.81 -4.21
N LEU A 84 0.06 12.54 -4.80
CA LEU A 84 1.11 13.53 -5.05
C LEU A 84 1.36 13.68 -6.56
N TRP A 85 1.76 14.87 -7.00
CA TRP A 85 2.21 15.10 -8.36
C TRP A 85 3.41 16.05 -8.37
N ASN A 86 4.45 15.66 -9.08
CA ASN A 86 5.71 16.40 -9.22
C ASN A 86 5.73 17.18 -10.54
N GLU A 87 4.59 17.24 -11.23
CA GLU A 87 4.38 17.89 -12.54
C GLU A 87 5.17 17.27 -13.70
N LYS A 88 5.90 16.18 -13.45
CA LYS A 88 6.75 15.49 -14.43
C LYS A 88 6.27 14.08 -14.72
N ASP A 89 5.73 13.39 -13.72
CA ASP A 89 5.12 12.09 -13.90
C ASP A 89 3.85 12.21 -14.74
N SER A 90 3.65 11.23 -15.62
CA SER A 90 2.43 11.08 -16.42
C SER A 90 1.20 10.68 -15.59
N ILE A 91 1.39 10.39 -14.30
CA ILE A 91 0.37 9.82 -13.41
C ILE A 91 0.46 10.48 -12.04
N LEU A 92 -0.66 10.51 -11.32
CA LEU A 92 -0.64 10.83 -9.89
C LEU A 92 0.05 9.70 -9.13
N LYS A 93 0.86 10.08 -8.14
CA LYS A 93 1.48 9.16 -7.21
C LYS A 93 0.51 8.87 -6.08
N GLU A 94 -0.27 7.81 -6.26
CA GLU A 94 -1.36 7.42 -5.33
C GLU A 94 -1.17 6.02 -4.73
N ARG A 95 -0.15 5.28 -5.19
CA ARG A 95 0.18 3.91 -4.76
C ARG A 95 1.65 3.65 -5.01
N LEU A 96 2.27 2.75 -4.24
CA LEU A 96 3.66 2.39 -4.49
C LEU A 96 3.76 1.65 -5.83
N PHE A 97 4.85 1.86 -6.56
CA PHE A 97 5.13 1.15 -7.80
C PHE A 97 5.98 -0.09 -7.53
N GLY A 98 5.67 -1.15 -8.25
CA GLY A 98 6.40 -2.41 -8.16
C GLY A 98 6.23 -3.24 -9.42
N LEU A 99 7.00 -4.31 -9.48
CA LEU A 99 6.91 -5.32 -10.51
C LEU A 99 6.08 -6.50 -9.98
N THR A 100 5.28 -7.12 -10.85
CA THR A 100 4.64 -8.41 -10.59
C THR A 100 5.67 -9.54 -10.66
N GLY A 101 5.29 -10.75 -10.21
CA GLY A 101 6.18 -11.92 -10.25
C GLY A 101 6.83 -12.18 -11.62
N PRO A 102 6.07 -12.16 -12.74
CA PRO A 102 6.64 -12.32 -14.08
C PRO A 102 7.51 -11.15 -14.56
N GLU A 103 7.33 -9.96 -14.00
CA GLU A 103 8.09 -8.75 -14.38
C GLU A 103 9.41 -8.61 -13.60
N GLY A 104 9.52 -9.22 -12.41
CA GLY A 104 10.71 -9.16 -11.57
C GLY A 104 11.62 -10.38 -11.70
N ASN A 105 12.93 -10.16 -11.73
CA ASN A 105 13.92 -11.24 -11.75
C ASN A 105 13.94 -12.05 -10.43
N HIS A 106 13.65 -11.41 -9.30
CA HIS A 106 13.52 -12.05 -7.98
C HIS A 106 12.08 -12.11 -7.47
N GLY A 107 11.11 -12.19 -8.39
CA GLY A 107 9.69 -12.20 -8.07
C GLY A 107 9.12 -10.79 -7.85
N GLU A 108 7.96 -10.75 -7.20
CA GLU A 108 7.23 -9.52 -6.95
C GLU A 108 8.01 -8.57 -6.02
N ASP A 109 8.22 -7.32 -6.44
CA ASP A 109 9.06 -6.36 -5.71
C ASP A 109 8.59 -4.91 -5.85
N VAL A 110 8.69 -4.13 -4.78
CA VAL A 110 8.39 -2.69 -4.78
C VAL A 110 9.66 -1.94 -5.13
N LYS A 111 9.60 -1.03 -6.12
CA LYS A 111 10.79 -0.33 -6.63
C LYS A 111 11.01 1.04 -5.99
N GLU A 112 10.23 1.36 -4.97
CA GLU A 112 10.26 2.63 -4.27
C GLU A 112 10.68 2.49 -2.81
N LEU A 113 11.17 3.61 -2.25
CA LEU A 113 11.66 3.65 -0.88
C LEU A 113 10.58 4.21 0.04
N TYR A 114 10.07 3.33 0.90
CA TYR A 114 9.07 3.63 1.91
C TYR A 114 9.40 2.89 3.21
N TYR A 115 9.01 3.48 4.35
CA TYR A 115 9.35 2.98 5.67
C TYR A 115 8.21 3.24 6.64
N TYR A 116 7.80 2.21 7.37
CA TYR A 116 6.99 2.36 8.58
C TYR A 116 7.92 2.70 9.74
N LEU A 117 7.75 3.89 10.33
CA LEU A 117 8.68 4.41 11.33
C LEU A 117 8.18 4.17 12.76
N ASP A 118 6.88 4.33 12.99
CA ASP A 118 6.29 4.16 14.31
C ASP A 118 4.79 3.89 14.19
N SER A 119 4.22 3.13 15.13
CA SER A 119 2.78 2.99 15.32
C SER A 119 2.49 2.49 16.72
N THR A 120 1.60 3.21 17.41
CA THR A 120 0.96 2.71 18.61
C THR A 120 0.03 1.53 18.27
N PRO A 121 -0.17 0.55 19.18
CA PRO A 121 -1.12 -0.56 19.01
C PRO A 121 -2.56 -0.16 18.69
N THR A 122 -2.98 1.02 19.14
CA THR A 122 -4.30 1.60 18.84
C THR A 122 -4.34 2.46 17.58
N HIS A 123 -3.21 2.64 16.88
CA HIS A 123 -3.04 3.57 15.76
C HIS A 123 -3.45 5.02 16.06
N SER A 124 -3.50 5.38 17.35
CA SER A 124 -3.72 6.76 17.80
C SER A 124 -2.57 7.69 17.42
N TYR A 125 -1.40 7.11 17.15
CA TYR A 125 -0.28 7.70 16.44
C TYR A 125 0.37 6.64 15.56
N PHE A 126 0.70 7.03 14.34
CA PHE A 126 1.57 6.28 13.43
C PHE A 126 2.32 7.25 12.53
N LYS A 127 3.50 6.84 12.09
CA LYS A 127 4.39 7.65 11.26
C LYS A 127 5.02 6.77 10.19
N SER A 128 4.95 7.24 8.96
CA SER A 128 5.59 6.62 7.80
C SER A 128 6.43 7.65 7.06
N LEU A 129 7.40 7.16 6.28
CA LEU A 129 8.22 7.96 5.39
C LEU A 129 8.17 7.35 4.00
N TYR A 130 7.80 8.17 3.02
CA TYR A 130 7.92 7.85 1.61
C TYR A 130 8.92 8.81 0.96
N LYS A 131 9.90 8.28 0.23
CA LYS A 131 10.88 9.08 -0.50
C LYS A 131 10.32 9.45 -1.87
N TYR A 132 9.61 10.58 -1.92
CA TYR A 132 8.94 11.01 -3.13
C TYR A 132 9.91 11.52 -4.22
N PRO A 133 9.91 10.92 -5.42
CA PRO A 133 10.73 11.37 -6.55
C PRO A 133 10.36 12.79 -7.00
N GLN A 134 11.36 13.67 -7.08
CA GLN A 134 11.21 15.04 -7.60
C GLN A 134 11.36 15.14 -9.13
N ASN A 135 11.81 14.06 -9.76
CA ASN A 135 11.85 13.88 -11.22
C ASN A 135 10.86 12.80 -11.62
N GLU A 136 10.58 12.71 -12.92
CA GLU A 136 9.82 11.59 -13.48
C GLU A 136 10.42 10.28 -13.00
N TYR A 137 9.56 9.43 -12.46
CA TYR A 137 9.96 8.14 -11.94
C TYR A 137 10.15 7.14 -13.09
N PRO A 138 11.23 6.33 -13.10
CA PRO A 138 11.63 5.56 -14.27
C PRO A 138 10.84 4.24 -14.43
N TYR A 139 9.50 4.32 -14.51
CA TYR A 139 8.62 3.16 -14.57
C TYR A 139 9.00 2.17 -15.70
N GLN A 140 9.10 2.68 -16.93
CA GLN A 140 9.35 1.87 -18.11
C GLN A 140 10.75 1.25 -18.10
N GLN A 141 11.76 2.03 -17.71
CA GLN A 141 13.14 1.54 -17.59
C GLN A 141 13.23 0.39 -16.58
N LEU A 142 12.54 0.49 -15.44
CA LEU A 142 12.52 -0.58 -14.43
C LEU A 142 11.88 -1.86 -14.98
N ILE A 143 10.80 -1.75 -15.76
CA ILE A 143 10.15 -2.90 -16.41
C ILE A 143 11.08 -3.55 -17.44
N GLU A 144 11.65 -2.76 -18.34
CA GLU A 144 12.51 -3.24 -19.42
C GLU A 144 13.79 -3.89 -18.91
N GLU A 145 14.46 -3.22 -17.96
CA GLU A 145 15.70 -3.71 -17.36
C GLU A 145 15.49 -5.00 -16.55
N ASN A 146 14.35 -5.15 -15.86
CA ASN A 146 14.09 -6.42 -15.15
C ASN A 146 13.71 -7.55 -16.11
N ARG A 147 13.05 -7.25 -17.23
CA ARG A 147 12.79 -8.26 -18.28
C ARG A 147 14.05 -8.72 -19.00
N SER A 148 15.06 -7.86 -19.15
CA SER A 148 16.32 -8.20 -19.81
C SER A 148 17.28 -9.00 -18.91
N ARG A 149 17.12 -8.92 -17.59
CA ARG A 149 17.97 -9.61 -16.61
C ARG A 149 17.56 -11.07 -16.41
N SER A 150 18.54 -11.96 -16.41
CA SER A 150 18.38 -13.33 -15.94
C SER A 150 18.28 -13.39 -14.41
N LYS A 151 17.84 -14.53 -13.90
CA LYS A 151 17.92 -14.86 -12.46
C LYS A 151 19.33 -15.25 -12.02
N GLU A 152 20.21 -15.50 -12.99
CA GLU A 152 21.63 -15.81 -12.85
C GLU A 152 22.48 -14.53 -12.94
#